data_AF-A0ABD1S0T9-F1
#
_entry.id   AF-A0ABD1S0T9-F1
#
_cell.length_a   1.000
_cell.length_b   1.000
_cell.length_c   1.000
_cell.angle_alpha   90.00
_cell.angle_beta   90.00
_cell.angle_gamma   90.00
#
_symmetry.space_group_name_H-M   'P 1'
#
loop_
_entity.id
_entity.type
_entity.pdbx_description
1 polymer ?
#
loop_
_entity_poly.entity_id
_entity_poly.type
_entity_poly.pdbx_seq_one_letter_code
_entity_poly.pdbx_strand_id
1 'polypeptide(L)'
;MESALANHLSMKLSNSSLPSGTLFDLFIGLLTEDQDIMRDVKDDLIAVKESDPACTGILIGTSTCVLGNVRIEDEAKIGSGSVVLKHVPARTIDVGNPARLIGGKENPIKLDKMPSLTMDHTSHISD
;
A
#
# COMPACT_ATOMS: atom_id res chain seq x y z
N MET A 1 -20.50 -13.76 1.97
CA MET A 1 -19.37 -12.89 2.39
C MET A 1 -19.77 -11.42 2.25
N GLU A 2 -20.38 -11.09 1.13
CA GLU A 2 -21.06 -9.86 0.73
C GLU A 2 -21.91 -9.26 1.86
N SER A 3 -22.85 -10.04 2.43
CA SER A 3 -23.72 -9.57 3.52
C SER A 3 -22.96 -9.20 4.79
N ALA A 4 -21.87 -9.89 5.11
CA ALA A 4 -21.06 -9.57 6.28
C ALA A 4 -20.26 -8.27 6.06
N LEU A 5 -19.70 -8.10 4.87
CA LEU A 5 -18.98 -6.88 4.48
C LEU A 5 -19.93 -5.67 4.43
N ALA A 6 -21.08 -5.81 3.77
CA ALA A 6 -22.12 -4.79 3.69
C ALA A 6 -22.58 -4.36 5.09
N ASN A 7 -22.84 -5.31 5.99
CA ASN A 7 -23.23 -4.99 7.36
C ASN A 7 -22.11 -4.24 8.10
N HIS A 8 -20.87 -4.69 7.96
CA HIS A 8 -19.75 -4.07 8.66
C HIS A 8 -19.49 -2.63 8.18
N LEU A 9 -19.52 -2.40 6.86
CA LEU A 9 -19.39 -1.07 6.27
C LEU A 9 -20.56 -0.16 6.67
N SER A 10 -21.79 -0.68 6.64
CA SER A 10 -22.99 0.05 7.03
C SER A 10 -22.93 0.53 8.47
N MET A 11 -22.51 -0.33 9.40
CA MET A 11 -22.35 0.05 10.80
C MET A 11 -21.25 1.10 10.99
N LYS A 12 -20.12 0.98 10.28
CA LYS A 12 -19.02 1.96 10.37
C LYS A 12 -19.35 3.32 9.76
N LEU A 13 -20.15 3.37 8.70
CA LEU A 13 -20.46 4.60 7.96
C LEU A 13 -21.80 5.23 8.37
N SER A 14 -22.63 4.50 9.13
CA SER A 14 -23.91 5.01 9.62
C SER A 14 -23.73 6.25 10.50
N ASN A 15 -24.64 7.20 10.35
CA ASN A 15 -24.73 8.40 11.16
C ASN A 15 -26.19 8.85 11.30
N SER A 16 -26.47 9.92 12.03
CA SER A 16 -27.84 10.41 12.24
C SER A 16 -28.58 10.81 10.96
N SER A 17 -27.85 11.06 9.86
CA SER A 17 -28.43 11.41 8.56
C SER A 17 -28.59 10.20 7.63
N LEU A 18 -27.86 9.10 7.87
CA LEU A 18 -27.85 7.89 7.05
C LEU A 18 -27.98 6.64 7.94
N PRO A 19 -29.20 6.09 8.08
CA PRO A 19 -29.43 4.86 8.84
C PRO A 19 -28.67 3.67 8.25
N SER A 20 -28.16 2.81 9.13
CA SER A 20 -27.41 1.60 8.75
C SER A 20 -28.22 0.65 7.85
N GLY A 21 -29.55 0.59 8.01
CA GLY A 21 -30.41 -0.24 7.16
C GLY A 21 -30.41 0.20 5.69
N THR A 22 -30.48 1.50 5.42
CA THR A 22 -30.43 2.03 4.06
C THR A 22 -29.05 1.82 3.41
N LEU A 23 -27.98 1.99 4.20
CA LEU A 23 -26.62 1.72 3.72
C LEU A 23 -26.42 0.22 3.44
N PHE A 24 -27.03 -0.65 4.24
CA PHE A 24 -26.94 -2.09 4.04
C PHE A 24 -27.57 -2.51 2.72
N ASP A 25 -28.78 -2.02 2.43
CA ASP A 25 -29.48 -2.31 1.18
C ASP A 25 -28.72 -1.77 -0.05
N LEU A 26 -28.08 -0.60 0.08
CA LEU A 26 -27.23 -0.04 -0.96
C LEU A 26 -25.98 -0.90 -1.20
N PHE A 27 -25.23 -1.22 -0.14
CA PHE A 27 -24.00 -2.00 -0.26
C PHE A 27 -24.28 -3.43 -0.71
N ILE A 28 -25.38 -4.06 -0.28
CA ILE A 28 -25.69 -5.40 -0.74
C ILE A 28 -26.08 -5.42 -2.23
N GLY A 29 -26.78 -4.39 -2.72
CA GLY A 29 -27.06 -4.22 -4.14
C GLY A 29 -25.77 -4.12 -4.95
N LEU A 30 -24.87 -3.20 -4.56
CA LEU A 30 -23.60 -2.96 -5.24
C LEU A 30 -22.67 -4.18 -5.23
N LEU A 31 -22.49 -4.83 -4.07
CA LEU A 31 -21.63 -6.00 -3.93
C LEU A 31 -22.19 -7.25 -4.63
N THR A 32 -23.49 -7.29 -4.90
CA THR A 32 -24.11 -8.40 -5.66
C THR A 32 -24.04 -8.14 -7.17
N GLU A 33 -24.18 -6.87 -7.59
CA GLU A 33 -24.17 -6.46 -8.99
C GLU A 33 -22.75 -6.46 -9.59
N ASP A 34 -21.75 -6.02 -8.84
CA ASP A 34 -20.36 -5.94 -9.29
C ASP A 34 -19.49 -7.04 -8.67
N GLN A 35 -19.17 -8.05 -9.48
CA GLN A 35 -18.32 -9.18 -9.08
C GLN A 35 -16.82 -8.82 -9.00
N ASP A 36 -16.40 -7.73 -9.64
CA ASP A 36 -15.00 -7.28 -9.62
C ASP A 36 -14.67 -6.65 -8.26
N ILE A 37 -15.60 -5.88 -7.66
CA ILE A 37 -15.44 -5.36 -6.29
C ILE A 37 -15.22 -6.49 -5.29
N MET A 38 -15.98 -7.58 -5.40
CA MET A 38 -15.84 -8.73 -4.50
C MET A 38 -14.54 -9.50 -4.74
N ARG A 39 -13.97 -9.43 -5.95
CA ARG A 39 -12.67 -9.98 -6.27
C ARG A 39 -11.56 -9.13 -5.64
N ASP A 40 -11.60 -7.83 -5.82
CA ASP A 40 -10.64 -6.89 -5.23
C ASP A 40 -10.63 -6.98 -3.70
N VAL A 41 -11.81 -7.06 -3.06
CA VAL A 41 -11.89 -7.22 -1.59
C VAL A 41 -11.32 -8.57 -1.13
N LYS A 42 -11.49 -9.64 -1.92
CA LYS A 42 -10.87 -10.93 -1.60
C LYS A 42 -9.36 -10.87 -1.76
N ASP A 43 -8.87 -10.22 -2.82
CA ASP A 43 -7.44 -10.04 -3.06
C ASP A 43 -6.81 -9.19 -1.95
N ASP A 44 -7.48 -8.12 -1.51
CA ASP A 44 -7.10 -7.32 -0.33
C ASP A 44 -7.07 -8.15 0.96
N LEU A 45 -8.09 -8.99 1.20
CA LEU A 45 -8.17 -9.81 2.39
C LEU A 45 -7.09 -10.91 2.40
N ILE A 46 -6.78 -11.47 1.23
CA ILE A 46 -5.68 -12.42 1.04
C ILE A 46 -4.35 -11.72 1.27
N ALA A 47 -4.15 -10.50 0.74
CA ALA A 47 -2.95 -9.71 0.99
C ALA A 47 -2.74 -9.44 2.50
N VAL A 48 -3.79 -9.06 3.23
CA VAL A 48 -3.72 -8.87 4.70
C VAL A 48 -3.43 -10.18 5.44
N LYS A 49 -3.95 -11.31 4.95
CA LYS A 49 -3.86 -12.61 5.63
C LYS A 49 -2.57 -13.37 5.33
N GLU A 50 -2.05 -13.32 4.11
CA GLU A 50 -0.91 -14.13 3.66
C GLU A 50 0.44 -13.44 3.83
N SER A 51 0.55 -12.13 3.59
CA SER A 51 1.74 -11.31 3.91
C SER A 51 1.53 -9.87 3.46
N ASP A 52 1.80 -8.95 4.38
CA ASP A 52 2.06 -7.51 4.21
C ASP A 52 1.14 -6.70 3.24
N PRO A 53 0.31 -5.76 3.75
CA PRO A 53 -0.74 -5.05 3.00
C PRO A 53 -0.30 -4.14 1.82
N ALA A 54 0.94 -4.22 1.33
CA ALA A 54 1.50 -3.31 0.32
C ALA A 54 2.10 -4.01 -0.92
N CYS A 55 1.78 -5.29 -1.17
CA CYS A 55 2.42 -6.06 -2.25
C CYS A 55 1.89 -5.73 -3.67
N THR A 56 2.06 -4.47 -4.09
CA THR A 56 2.34 -4.10 -5.49
C THR A 56 3.77 -3.58 -5.55
N GLY A 57 4.72 -4.47 -5.21
CA GLY A 57 6.17 -4.26 -5.33
C GLY A 57 6.80 -3.20 -4.40
N ILE A 58 6.13 -2.10 -4.09
CA ILE A 58 6.72 -0.94 -3.44
C ILE A 58 6.60 -1.06 -1.92
N LEU A 59 7.74 -1.00 -1.21
CA LEU A 59 7.79 -0.99 0.25
C LEU A 59 7.95 0.45 0.76
N ILE A 60 6.92 1.02 1.39
CA ILE A 60 6.99 2.35 2.01
C ILE A 60 7.16 2.22 3.52
N GLY A 61 8.29 2.69 4.04
CA GLY A 61 8.53 2.74 5.48
C GLY A 61 7.54 3.66 6.21
N THR A 62 7.30 3.36 7.47
CA THR A 62 6.43 4.16 8.34
C THR A 62 6.91 5.62 8.43
N SER A 63 5.97 6.57 8.57
CA SER A 63 6.27 8.01 8.67
C SER A 63 7.01 8.61 7.46
N THR A 64 6.91 7.99 6.28
CA THR A 64 7.40 8.55 5.03
C THR A 64 6.47 9.67 4.55
N CYS A 65 7.06 10.77 4.08
CA CYS A 65 6.33 11.86 3.46
C CYS A 65 6.72 11.96 1.97
N VAL A 66 5.77 11.72 1.07
CA VAL A 66 5.95 11.91 -0.38
C VAL A 66 5.28 13.23 -0.76
N LEU A 67 6.07 14.22 -1.21
CA LEU A 67 5.55 15.52 -1.61
C LEU A 67 5.72 15.76 -3.11
N GLY A 68 4.63 16.17 -3.76
CA GLY A 68 4.59 16.51 -5.18
C GLY A 68 4.14 15.35 -6.07
N ASN A 69 4.09 15.59 -7.38
CA ASN A 69 3.74 14.58 -8.39
C ASN A 69 4.94 13.66 -8.68
N VAL A 70 5.36 12.93 -7.66
CA VAL A 70 6.50 12.01 -7.72
C VAL A 70 6.01 10.62 -8.12
N ARG A 71 6.74 9.97 -9.03
CA ARG A 71 6.54 8.56 -9.38
C ARG A 71 7.51 7.70 -8.59
N ILE A 72 6.96 6.67 -7.96
CA ILE A 72 7.70 5.59 -7.31
C ILE A 72 7.42 4.37 -8.18
N GLU A 73 8.47 3.84 -8.80
CA GLU A 73 8.36 2.72 -9.73
C GLU A 73 8.37 1.38 -8.97
N ASP A 74 7.99 0.29 -9.65
CA ASP A 74 7.80 -1.03 -9.06
C ASP A 74 9.04 -1.53 -8.29
N GLU A 75 8.80 -2.26 -7.20
CA GLU A 75 9.85 -2.84 -6.36
C GLU A 75 10.78 -1.81 -5.67
N ALA A 76 10.43 -0.53 -5.67
CA ALA A 76 11.15 0.48 -4.92
C ALA A 76 10.90 0.35 -3.41
N LYS A 77 11.91 0.67 -2.60
CA LYS A 77 11.84 0.67 -1.14
C LYS A 77 12.14 2.07 -0.61
N ILE A 78 11.23 2.64 0.16
CA ILE A 78 11.43 3.93 0.83
C ILE A 78 11.66 3.67 2.32
N GLY A 79 12.73 4.22 2.87
CA GLY A 79 13.05 4.10 4.29
C GLY A 79 12.05 4.84 5.18
N SER A 80 11.86 4.36 6.40
CA SER A 80 11.02 5.05 7.39
C SER A 80 11.54 6.48 7.65
N GLY A 81 10.61 7.44 7.84
CA GLY A 81 10.94 8.84 8.11
C GLY A 81 11.52 9.62 6.92
N SER A 82 11.46 9.05 5.72
CA SER A 82 12.03 9.70 4.52
C SER A 82 11.11 10.77 3.94
N VAL A 83 11.70 11.81 3.35
CA VAL A 83 10.96 12.90 2.67
C VAL A 83 11.29 12.87 1.18
N VAL A 84 10.41 12.22 0.41
CA VAL A 84 10.62 11.99 -1.02
C VAL A 84 10.14 13.18 -1.82
N LEU A 85 11.07 13.80 -2.55
CA LEU A 85 10.85 15.00 -3.37
C LEU A 85 11.15 14.77 -4.87
N LYS A 86 11.58 13.55 -5.26
CA LYS A 86 12.06 13.22 -6.61
C LYS A 86 11.64 11.81 -7.00
N HIS A 87 11.55 11.55 -8.31
CA HIS A 87 11.22 10.23 -8.87
C HIS A 87 12.14 9.14 -8.34
N VAL A 88 11.54 8.03 -7.90
CA VAL A 88 12.24 6.85 -7.37
C VAL A 88 12.18 5.73 -8.42
N PRO A 89 13.31 5.36 -9.04
CA PRO A 89 13.36 4.29 -10.03
C PRO A 89 13.09 2.89 -9.46
N ALA A 90 12.72 1.97 -10.35
CA ALA A 90 12.33 0.60 -9.96
C ALA A 90 13.48 -0.14 -9.28
N ARG A 91 13.16 -0.99 -8.30
CA ARG A 91 14.13 -1.83 -7.57
C ARG A 91 15.24 -1.05 -6.86
N THR A 92 14.98 0.21 -6.47
CA THR A 92 15.94 1.04 -5.73
C THR A 92 15.48 1.36 -4.32
N ILE A 93 16.42 1.79 -3.48
CA ILE A 93 16.15 2.19 -2.09
C ILE A 93 16.36 3.69 -1.94
N ASP A 94 15.35 4.42 -1.48
CA ASP A 94 15.40 5.87 -1.22
C ASP A 94 15.21 6.15 0.28
N VAL A 95 16.17 6.84 0.92
CA VAL A 95 16.10 7.13 2.36
C VAL A 95 16.54 8.55 2.72
N GLY A 96 16.02 9.07 3.83
CA GLY A 96 16.48 10.30 4.46
C GLY A 96 15.57 11.52 4.25
N ASN A 97 15.93 12.66 4.83
CA ASN A 97 15.21 13.92 4.72
C ASN A 97 16.18 15.05 4.32
N PRO A 98 16.20 15.49 3.04
CA PRO A 98 15.43 14.97 1.92
C PRO A 98 15.94 13.60 1.44
N ALA A 99 15.05 12.77 0.89
CA ALA A 99 15.35 11.40 0.49
C ALA A 99 16.36 11.34 -0.66
N ARG A 100 17.31 10.39 -0.58
CA ARG A 100 18.33 10.11 -1.59
C ARG A 100 18.47 8.61 -1.84
N LEU A 101 18.69 8.28 -3.11
CA LEU A 101 18.99 6.91 -3.54
C LEU A 101 20.26 6.40 -2.86
N ILE A 102 20.13 5.24 -2.23
CA ILE A 102 21.26 4.49 -1.69
C ILE A 102 22.17 4.03 -2.84
N GLY A 103 23.47 4.27 -2.73
CA GLY A 103 24.46 4.05 -3.81
C GLY A 103 24.67 5.23 -4.76
N GLY A 104 23.86 6.29 -4.64
CA GLY A 104 23.97 7.48 -5.48
C GLY A 104 23.23 7.37 -6.81
N LYS A 105 23.13 8.50 -7.52
CA LYS A 105 22.32 8.61 -8.76
C LYS A 105 22.95 7.86 -9.94
N GLU A 106 24.26 7.71 -9.94
CA GLU A 106 25.03 7.08 -11.02
C GLU A 106 25.21 5.56 -10.85
N ASN A 107 25.10 5.04 -9.62
CA ASN A 107 25.17 3.60 -9.33
C ASN A 107 24.22 3.20 -8.18
N PRO A 108 22.90 3.32 -8.37
CA PRO A 108 21.95 2.98 -7.32
C PRO A 108 22.06 1.49 -6.97
N ILE A 109 22.08 1.18 -5.66
CA ILE A 109 22.05 -0.21 -5.22
C ILE A 109 20.70 -0.80 -5.61
N LYS A 110 20.73 -1.80 -6.49
CA LYS A 110 19.54 -2.54 -6.90
C LYS A 110 19.25 -3.64 -5.91
N LEU A 111 17.97 -3.81 -5.58
CA LEU A 111 17.50 -4.90 -4.72
C LEU A 111 17.59 -6.24 -5.48
N ASP A 112 18.36 -7.17 -4.92
CA ASP A 112 18.50 -8.55 -5.42
C ASP A 112 17.31 -9.45 -5.00
N LYS A 113 16.55 -9.05 -3.99
CA LYS A 113 15.34 -9.74 -3.51
C LYS A 113 14.16 -8.79 -3.54
N MET A 114 12.99 -9.29 -3.92
CA MET A 114 11.75 -8.51 -3.91
C MET A 114 11.46 -8.04 -2.47
N PRO A 115 11.57 -6.73 -2.17
CA PRO A 115 11.46 -6.22 -0.80
C PRO A 115 10.08 -6.44 -0.19
N SER A 116 9.05 -6.50 -1.03
CA SER A 116 7.66 -6.70 -0.65
C SER A 116 7.36 -8.08 -0.06
N LEU A 117 8.24 -9.07 -0.25
CA LEU A 117 8.07 -10.41 0.33
C LEU A 117 8.72 -10.58 1.70
N THR A 118 9.65 -9.68 2.09
CA THR A 118 10.48 -9.90 3.29
C THR A 118 10.16 -8.94 4.43
N MET A 119 9.43 -7.85 4.18
CA MET A 119 9.18 -6.78 5.15
C MET A 119 10.43 -6.35 5.92
N ASP A 120 11.58 -6.47 5.26
CA ASP A 120 12.85 -6.21 5.87
C ASP A 120 13.05 -4.70 5.87
N HIS A 121 12.90 -4.07 7.04
CA HIS A 121 13.19 -2.65 7.23
C HIS A 121 14.69 -2.37 7.36
N THR A 122 15.53 -3.39 7.42
CA THR A 122 16.98 -3.21 7.44
C THR A 122 17.54 -3.12 6.01
N SER A 123 18.55 -2.29 5.84
CA SER A 123 19.44 -2.35 4.68
C SER A 123 20.72 -3.00 5.19
N HIS A 124 20.84 -4.31 5.03
CA HIS A 124 22.11 -4.99 5.27
C HIS A 124 23.12 -4.47 4.24
N ILE A 125 23.90 -3.47 4.65
CA ILE A 125 25.08 -3.01 3.96
C ILE A 125 26.19 -3.95 4.46
N SER A 126 26.60 -4.90 3.63
CA SER A 126 27.92 -5.51 3.82
C SER A 126 28.94 -4.45 3.44
N ASP A 127 29.75 -4.05 4.41
CA ASP A 127 30.94 -3.20 4.21
C ASP A 127 31.90 -3.81 3.16
#